data_AF-A0A8S3Q3A9-F1
#
_entry.id   AF-A0A8S3Q3A9-F1
#
_cell.length_a   1.000
_cell.length_b   1.000
_cell.length_c   1.000
_cell.angle_alpha   90.00
_cell.angle_beta   90.00
_cell.angle_gamma   90.00
#
_symmetry.space_group_name_H-M   'P 1'
#
loop_
_entity.id
_entity.type
_entity.pdbx_description
1 polymer ?
#
loop_
_entity_poly.entity_id
_entity_poly.type
_entity_poly.pdbx_seq_one_letter_code
_entity_poly.pdbx_strand_id
1 'polypeptide(L)'
;MEEIGLPDTFNSWYLVAELHVWMIMYRLAKEGEEGRHSRNGLVKAMWSDVDVRSRNIKEHGMAGRKNALYKLNDHFYTALLTYEEGIMGTDKDLASAVWNMLYSKKDIDPEKLSQCVGYIRKQIKYLEEENSSSHILGSGMIKLLPFQEQ
;
A
#
# COMPACT_ATOMS: atom_id res chain seq x y z
N MET A 1 1.12 -11.18 -6.87
CA MET A 1 0.00 -11.75 -6.09
C MET A 1 0.34 -13.15 -5.61
N GLU A 2 0.66 -14.07 -6.52
CA GLU A 2 1.06 -15.45 -6.19
C GLU A 2 2.36 -15.54 -5.38
N GLU A 3 3.36 -14.73 -5.74
CA GLU A 3 4.65 -14.61 -5.04
C GLU A 3 4.47 -14.31 -3.55
N ILE A 4 3.53 -13.42 -3.21
CA ILE A 4 3.18 -13.08 -1.82
C ILE A 4 2.04 -13.93 -1.27
N GLY A 5 1.54 -14.94 -2.00
CA GLY A 5 0.54 -15.88 -1.50
C GLY A 5 -0.86 -15.29 -1.30
N LEU A 6 -1.18 -14.18 -1.98
CA LEU A 6 -2.52 -13.63 -2.00
C LEU A 6 -3.31 -14.17 -3.20
N PRO A 7 -4.62 -14.45 -3.02
CA PRO A 7 -5.48 -14.86 -4.13
C PRO A 7 -5.67 -13.72 -5.13
N ASP A 8 -5.86 -14.04 -6.40
CA ASP A 8 -6.09 -13.02 -7.43
C ASP A 8 -7.52 -12.47 -7.37
N THR A 9 -7.73 -11.52 -6.46
CA THR A 9 -9.04 -10.88 -6.22
C THR A 9 -8.91 -9.36 -6.23
N PHE A 10 -10.03 -8.67 -6.44
CA PHE A 10 -10.08 -7.21 -6.30
C PHE A 10 -9.57 -6.74 -4.93
N ASN A 11 -9.94 -7.47 -3.86
CA ASN A 11 -9.51 -7.12 -2.52
C ASN A 11 -7.98 -7.26 -2.36
N SER A 12 -7.42 -8.37 -2.83
CA SER A 12 -5.97 -8.58 -2.77
C SER A 12 -5.19 -7.57 -3.62
N TRP A 13 -5.72 -7.19 -4.79
CA TRP A 13 -5.16 -6.10 -5.59
C TRP A 13 -5.19 -4.77 -4.82
N TYR A 14 -6.33 -4.47 -4.20
CA TYR A 14 -6.49 -3.25 -3.41
C TYR A 14 -5.50 -3.18 -2.25
N LEU A 15 -5.34 -4.25 -1.47
CA LEU A 15 -4.42 -4.28 -0.32
C LEU A 15 -2.96 -4.08 -0.74
N VAL A 16 -2.57 -4.63 -1.89
CA VAL A 16 -1.22 -4.39 -2.45
C VAL A 16 -1.08 -2.94 -2.92
N ALA A 17 -2.07 -2.41 -3.64
CA ALA A 17 -2.04 -1.01 -4.10
C ALA A 17 -2.02 -0.03 -2.93
N GLU A 18 -2.81 -0.28 -1.88
CA GLU A 18 -2.82 0.48 -0.62
C GLU A 18 -1.44 0.50 0.03
N LEU A 19 -0.78 -0.67 0.15
CA LEU A 19 0.56 -0.77 0.73
C LEU A 19 1.57 0.08 -0.06
N HIS A 20 1.55 0.01 -1.40
CA HIS A 20 2.42 0.83 -2.24
C HIS A 20 2.12 2.32 -2.11
N VAL A 21 0.85 2.71 -2.08
CA VAL A 21 0.43 4.09 -1.86
C VAL A 21 0.93 4.59 -0.51
N TRP A 22 0.79 3.81 0.56
CA TRP A 22 1.30 4.16 1.88
C TRP A 22 2.82 4.39 1.87
N MET A 23 3.62 3.50 1.26
CA MET A 23 5.08 3.68 1.18
C MET A 23 5.47 4.97 0.43
N ILE A 24 4.73 5.31 -0.62
CA ILE A 24 4.95 6.57 -1.35
C ILE A 24 4.53 7.77 -0.50
N MET A 25 3.38 7.70 0.19
CA MET A 25 2.92 8.75 1.10
C MET A 25 3.95 9.01 2.20
N TYR A 26 4.54 7.96 2.77
CA TYR A 26 5.60 8.04 3.77
C TYR A 26 6.79 8.86 3.27
N ARG A 27 7.22 8.67 2.03
CA ARG A 27 8.29 9.46 1.41
C ARG A 27 7.88 10.91 1.14
N LEU A 28 6.68 11.12 0.60
CA LEU A 28 6.15 12.46 0.30
C LEU A 28 5.94 13.31 1.55
N ALA A 29 5.76 12.70 2.71
CA ALA A 29 5.63 13.41 3.98
C ALA A 29 6.85 14.29 4.32
N LYS A 30 8.03 13.98 3.74
CA LYS A 30 9.27 14.75 3.93
C LYS A 30 9.36 16.01 3.04
N GLU A 31 8.44 16.20 2.10
CA GLU A 31 8.50 17.25 1.06
C GLU A 31 7.62 18.48 1.35
N GLY A 32 7.16 18.66 2.60
CA GLY A 32 6.38 19.84 3.00
C GLY A 32 5.05 20.00 2.24
N GLU A 33 4.72 21.24 1.84
CA GLU A 33 3.46 21.55 1.16
C GLU A 33 3.36 20.93 -0.25
N GLU A 34 4.46 20.89 -1.01
CA GLU A 34 4.49 20.24 -2.33
C GLU A 34 4.26 18.72 -2.19
N GLY A 35 4.87 18.10 -1.19
CA GLY A 35 4.61 16.72 -0.81
C GLY A 35 3.14 16.46 -0.49
N ARG A 36 2.50 17.38 0.24
CA ARG A 36 1.08 17.31 0.57
C ARG A 36 0.19 17.35 -0.67
N HIS A 37 0.51 18.21 -1.64
CA HIS A 37 -0.22 18.28 -2.91
C HIS A 37 -0.12 16.95 -3.68
N SER A 38 1.10 16.45 -3.90
CA SER A 38 1.34 15.19 -4.60
C SER A 38 0.69 13.99 -3.89
N ARG A 39 0.75 13.97 -2.55
CA ARG A 39 0.11 12.93 -1.74
C ARG A 39 -1.40 12.91 -1.93
N ASN A 40 -2.04 14.08 -1.92
CA ASN A 40 -3.49 14.17 -2.13
C ASN A 40 -3.87 13.74 -3.55
N GLY A 41 -3.04 14.09 -4.56
CA GLY A 41 -3.20 13.62 -5.93
C GLY A 41 -3.10 12.10 -6.06
N LEU A 42 -2.09 11.49 -5.41
CA LEU A 42 -1.88 10.04 -5.39
C LEU A 42 -3.07 9.29 -4.77
N VAL A 43 -3.54 9.72 -3.60
CA VAL A 43 -4.69 9.11 -2.92
C VAL A 43 -5.95 9.23 -3.77
N LYS A 44 -6.15 10.39 -4.42
CA LYS A 44 -7.27 10.59 -5.35
C LYS A 44 -7.20 9.65 -6.55
N ALA A 45 -6.00 9.46 -7.12
CA ALA A 45 -5.79 8.53 -8.24
C ALA A 45 -6.08 7.08 -7.83
N MET A 46 -5.59 6.64 -6.66
CA MET A 46 -5.89 5.32 -6.11
C MET A 46 -7.40 5.10 -5.98
N TRP A 47 -8.14 6.05 -5.37
CA TRP A 47 -9.58 5.91 -5.21
C TRP A 47 -10.36 5.96 -6.53
N SER A 48 -9.86 6.68 -7.54
CA SER A 48 -10.41 6.64 -8.89
C SER A 48 -10.29 5.23 -9.50
N ASP A 49 -9.13 4.59 -9.36
CA ASP A 49 -8.90 3.23 -9.85
C ASP A 49 -9.77 2.21 -9.11
N VAL A 50 -9.91 2.36 -7.79
CA VAL A 50 -10.80 1.55 -6.96
C VAL A 50 -12.25 1.68 -7.42
N ASP A 51 -12.75 2.90 -7.67
CA ASP A 51 -14.11 3.11 -8.14
C ASP A 51 -14.33 2.46 -9.52
N VAL A 52 -13.43 2.67 -10.48
CA VAL A 52 -13.51 2.08 -11.83
C VAL A 52 -13.52 0.55 -11.74
N ARG A 53 -12.56 -0.05 -11.03
CA ARG A 53 -12.46 -1.52 -10.91
C ARG A 53 -13.64 -2.11 -10.15
N SER A 54 -14.15 -1.43 -9.12
CA SER A 54 -15.31 -1.91 -8.34
C SER A 54 -16.58 -2.03 -9.18
N ARG A 55 -16.75 -1.20 -10.22
CA ARG A 55 -17.90 -1.25 -11.13
C ARG A 55 -17.90 -2.51 -12.01
N ASN A 56 -16.73 -3.12 -12.22
CA ASN A 56 -16.60 -4.34 -13.03
C ASN A 56 -16.88 -5.63 -12.23
N ILE A 57 -17.08 -5.54 -10.91
CA ILE A 57 -17.39 -6.68 -10.05
C ILE A 57 -18.89 -6.95 -10.11
N LYS A 58 -19.28 -8.01 -10.80
CA LYS A 58 -20.68 -8.36 -11.08
C LYS A 58 -21.45 -8.93 -9.87
N GLU A 59 -20.74 -9.38 -8.83
CA GLU A 59 -21.33 -10.10 -7.68
C GLU A 59 -22.16 -9.24 -6.73
N HIS A 60 -21.97 -7.91 -6.73
CA HIS A 60 -22.59 -7.03 -5.75
C HIS A 60 -23.43 -5.96 -6.46
N GLY A 61 -24.74 -5.97 -6.24
CA GLY A 61 -25.61 -4.86 -6.65
C GLY A 61 -25.15 -3.52 -6.04
N MET A 62 -25.72 -2.40 -6.51
CA MET A 62 -25.24 -1.05 -6.15
C MET A 62 -25.07 -0.81 -4.64
N ALA A 63 -25.99 -1.31 -3.81
CA ALA A 63 -25.91 -1.18 -2.35
C ALA A 63 -24.74 -1.98 -1.75
N GLY A 64 -24.49 -3.19 -2.25
CA GLY A 64 -23.36 -4.02 -1.84
C GLY A 64 -22.02 -3.40 -2.19
N ARG A 65 -21.90 -2.84 -3.40
CA ARG A 65 -20.71 -2.09 -3.83
C ARG A 65 -20.43 -0.90 -2.91
N LYS A 66 -21.46 -0.11 -2.60
CA LYS A 66 -21.32 1.05 -1.72
C LYS A 66 -20.81 0.65 -0.33
N ASN A 67 -21.37 -0.41 0.24
CA ASN A 67 -20.93 -0.95 1.54
C ASN A 67 -19.48 -1.44 1.49
N ALA A 68 -19.09 -2.14 0.43
CA ALA A 68 -17.71 -2.59 0.26
C ALA A 68 -16.73 -1.40 0.20
N LEU A 69 -17.05 -0.35 -0.54
CA LEU A 69 -16.20 0.86 -0.62
C LEU A 69 -16.04 1.56 0.73
N TYR A 70 -17.10 1.64 1.55
CA TYR A 70 -16.98 2.19 2.90
C TYR A 70 -16.03 1.36 3.77
N LYS A 71 -16.14 0.03 3.72
CA LYS A 71 -15.22 -0.85 4.46
C LYS A 71 -13.77 -0.71 4.02
N LEU A 72 -13.53 -0.56 2.71
CA LEU A 72 -12.19 -0.30 2.20
C LEU A 72 -11.67 1.05 2.70
N ASN A 73 -12.51 2.08 2.74
CA ASN A 73 -12.10 3.38 3.27
C ASN A 73 -11.73 3.34 4.76
N ASP A 74 -12.52 2.64 5.58
CA ASP A 74 -12.19 2.46 7.00
C ASP A 74 -10.91 1.63 7.19
N HIS A 75 -10.73 0.60 6.35
CA HIS A 75 -9.50 -0.19 6.29
C HIS A 75 -8.29 0.70 5.97
N PHE A 76 -8.40 1.57 4.96
CA PHE A 76 -7.32 2.47 4.54
C PHE A 76 -6.75 3.27 5.69
N TYR A 77 -7.60 3.96 6.46
CA TYR A 77 -7.14 4.75 7.61
C TYR A 77 -6.47 3.89 8.69
N THR A 78 -7.01 2.70 8.94
CA THR A 78 -6.43 1.75 9.90
C THR A 78 -5.06 1.26 9.42
N ALA A 79 -4.94 0.98 8.12
CA ALA A 79 -3.71 0.51 7.49
C ALA A 79 -2.60 1.56 7.56
N LEU A 80 -2.91 2.84 7.27
CA LEU A 80 -1.95 3.93 7.38
C LEU A 80 -1.29 3.97 8.77
N LEU A 81 -2.10 3.95 9.83
CA LEU A 81 -1.60 3.98 11.22
C LEU A 81 -0.83 2.70 11.57
N THR A 82 -1.39 1.54 11.20
CA THR A 82 -0.81 0.24 11.53
C THR A 82 0.56 0.05 10.88
N TYR A 83 0.72 0.47 9.63
CA TYR A 83 2.01 0.40 8.95
C TYR A 83 3.01 1.43 9.46
N GLU A 84 2.56 2.65 9.81
CA GLU A 84 3.40 3.66 10.46
C GLU A 84 3.97 3.16 11.79
N GLU A 85 3.15 2.55 12.64
CA GLU A 85 3.61 1.95 13.89
C GLU A 85 4.58 0.78 13.62
N GLY A 86 4.24 -0.10 12.68
CA GLY A 86 5.06 -1.25 12.32
C GLY A 86 6.46 -0.87 11.81
N ILE A 87 6.56 0.15 10.95
CA ILE A 87 7.85 0.57 10.37
C ILE A 87 8.76 1.23 11.40
N MET A 88 8.20 1.91 12.42
CA MET A 88 8.99 2.50 13.51
C MET A 88 9.53 1.45 14.49
N GLY A 89 8.90 0.27 14.54
CA GLY A 89 9.29 -0.84 15.41
C GLY A 89 10.32 -1.80 14.79
N THR A 90 10.39 -3.00 15.38
CA THR A 90 11.21 -4.13 14.91
C THR A 90 10.57 -4.83 13.71
N ASP A 91 11.29 -5.77 13.09
CA ASP A 91 10.71 -6.59 12.02
C ASP A 91 9.55 -7.47 12.50
N LYS A 92 9.47 -7.79 13.79
CA LYS A 92 8.31 -8.49 14.37
C LYS A 92 7.08 -7.59 14.41
N ASP A 93 7.28 -6.31 14.75
CA ASP A 93 6.20 -5.32 14.80
C ASP A 93 5.68 -5.05 13.38
N LEU A 94 6.60 -4.88 12.42
CA LEU A 94 6.24 -4.74 11.00
C LEU A 94 5.58 -6.02 10.45
N ALA A 95 6.07 -7.21 10.80
CA ALA A 95 5.44 -8.47 10.41
C ALA A 95 4.00 -8.57 10.95
N SER A 96 3.76 -8.15 12.19
CA SER A 96 2.42 -8.11 12.79
C SER A 96 1.51 -7.15 12.03
N ALA A 97 2.00 -5.95 11.70
CA ALA A 97 1.28 -4.96 10.91
C ALA A 97 0.89 -5.50 9.51
N VAL A 98 1.84 -6.09 8.79
CA VAL A 98 1.63 -6.68 7.46
C VAL A 98 0.67 -7.86 7.53
N TRP A 99 0.81 -8.75 8.50
CA TRP A 99 -0.11 -9.86 8.69
C TRP A 99 -1.55 -9.39 8.96
N ASN A 100 -1.69 -8.35 9.78
CA ASN A 100 -2.99 -7.77 10.11
C ASN A 100 -3.66 -7.14 8.88
N MET A 101 -2.95 -6.27 8.17
CA MET A 101 -3.53 -5.44 7.11
C MET A 101 -3.52 -6.16 5.75
N LEU A 102 -2.37 -6.60 5.26
CA LEU A 102 -2.21 -7.19 3.93
C LEU A 102 -2.81 -8.60 3.84
N TYR A 103 -2.65 -9.39 4.90
CA TYR A 103 -3.11 -10.78 4.94
C TYR A 103 -4.43 -10.97 5.70
N SER A 104 -5.00 -9.89 6.24
CA SER A 104 -6.25 -9.92 7.02
C SER A 104 -6.24 -10.98 8.14
N LYS A 105 -5.08 -11.16 8.78
CA LYS A 105 -4.83 -12.19 9.83
C LYS A 105 -5.10 -13.63 9.40
N LYS A 106 -5.13 -13.91 8.10
CA LYS A 106 -5.29 -15.27 7.59
C LYS A 106 -4.02 -16.07 7.82
N ASP A 107 -4.17 -17.39 7.84
CA ASP A 107 -3.03 -18.29 7.87
C ASP A 107 -2.23 -18.14 6.56
N ILE A 108 -0.93 -17.93 6.70
CA ILE A 108 -0.01 -17.64 5.60
C ILE A 108 1.30 -18.36 5.83
N ASP A 109 2.05 -18.58 4.75
CA ASP A 109 3.42 -19.07 4.86
C ASP A 109 4.30 -18.00 5.53
N PRO A 110 4.90 -18.28 6.70
CA PRO A 110 5.77 -17.33 7.39
C PRO A 110 6.91 -16.80 6.53
N GLU A 111 7.38 -17.59 5.56
CA GLU A 111 8.42 -17.18 4.61
C GLU A 111 7.92 -16.04 3.72
N LYS A 112 6.69 -16.12 3.21
CA LYS A 112 6.08 -15.06 2.38
C LYS A 112 5.87 -13.77 3.18
N LEU A 113 5.47 -13.89 4.45
CA LEU A 113 5.38 -12.74 5.33
C LEU A 113 6.75 -12.10 5.57
N SER A 114 7.79 -12.90 5.82
CA SER A 114 9.15 -12.42 6.01
C SER A 114 9.68 -11.71 4.76
N GLN A 115 9.43 -12.26 3.57
CA GLN A 115 9.79 -11.63 2.29
C GLN A 115 9.09 -10.30 2.08
N CYS A 116 7.80 -10.19 2.42
CA CYS A 116 7.08 -8.91 2.39
C CYS A 116 7.69 -7.87 3.34
N VAL A 117 8.04 -8.27 4.56
CA VAL A 117 8.69 -7.38 5.53
C VAL A 117 10.03 -6.89 4.99
N GLY A 118 10.87 -7.79 4.48
CA GLY A 118 12.15 -7.45 3.87
C GLY A 118 12.00 -6.51 2.68
N TYR A 119 11.02 -6.75 1.81
CA TYR A 119 10.67 -5.87 0.71
C TYR A 119 10.29 -4.46 1.19
N ILE A 120 9.39 -4.34 2.16
CA ILE A 120 8.95 -3.04 2.69
C ILE A 120 10.14 -2.28 3.29
N ARG A 121 10.99 -2.93 4.09
CA ARG A 121 12.20 -2.32 4.65
C ARG A 121 13.12 -1.79 3.56
N LYS A 122 13.41 -2.61 2.54
CA LYS A 122 14.25 -2.22 1.40
C LYS A 122 13.64 -1.07 0.62
N GLN A 123 12.33 -1.11 0.41
CA GLN A 123 11.59 -0.11 -0.35
C GLN A 123 11.58 1.24 0.35
N ILE A 124 11.29 1.27 1.66
CA ILE A 124 11.33 2.50 2.47
C ILE A 124 12.75 3.06 2.47
N LYS A 125 13.77 2.24 2.75
CA LYS A 125 15.17 2.67 2.72
C LYS A 125 15.54 3.29 1.37
N TYR A 126 15.20 2.63 0.27
CA TYR A 126 15.44 3.15 -1.09
C TYR A 126 14.74 4.50 -1.33
N LEU A 127 13.46 4.61 -0.93
CA LEU A 127 12.72 5.85 -1.07
C LEU A 127 13.33 6.98 -0.25
N GLU A 128 13.84 6.68 0.95
CA GLU A 128 14.49 7.66 1.82
C GLU A 128 15.86 8.11 1.30
N GLU A 129 16.63 7.22 0.68
CA GLU A 129 17.94 7.53 0.09
C GLU A 129 17.83 8.37 -1.20
N GLU A 130 16.67 8.32 -1.87
CA GLU A 130 16.35 9.18 -3.02
C GLU A 130 16.18 10.66 -2.56
N ASN A 131 17.30 11.37 -2.51
CA ASN A 131 17.42 12.75 -2.03
C ASN A 131 16.96 13.82 -3.03
N SER A 132 16.58 13.43 -4.26
CA SER A 132 16.22 14.40 -5.30
C SER A 132 14.73 14.76 -5.23
N SER A 133 14.36 15.67 -4.32
CA SER A 133 13.03 16.30 -4.27
C SER A 133 12.58 16.82 -5.64
N SER A 134 13.52 17.37 -6.42
CA SER A 134 13.29 17.85 -7.79
C SER A 134 12.92 16.76 -8.80
N HIS A 135 13.46 15.55 -8.65
CA HIS A 135 13.13 14.42 -9.52
C HIS A 135 11.76 13.83 -9.16
N ILE A 136 11.47 13.67 -7.87
CA ILE A 136 10.19 13.12 -7.38
C ILE A 136 9.02 14.06 -7.69
N LEU A 137 9.16 15.35 -7.37
CA LEU A 137 8.09 16.33 -7.55
C LEU A 137 8.02 16.85 -8.99
N GLY A 138 9.16 16.92 -9.69
CA GLY A 138 9.23 17.48 -11.05
C GLY A 138 8.92 16.50 -12.17
N SER A 139 9.25 15.21 -12.03
CA SER A 139 8.95 14.20 -13.07
C SER A 139 7.60 13.50 -12.87
N GLY A 140 7.04 13.55 -11.66
CA GLY A 140 5.85 12.79 -11.27
C GLY A 140 6.07 11.27 -11.23
N MET A 141 7.30 10.79 -11.41
CA MET A 141 7.63 9.36 -11.44
C MET A 141 8.36 8.95 -10.16
N ILE A 142 7.71 8.08 -9.38
CA ILE A 142 8.33 7.41 -8.24
C ILE A 142 8.57 5.96 -8.65
N LYS A 143 9.84 5.57 -8.72
CA LYS A 143 10.23 4.18 -9.02
C LYS A 143 10.13 3.37 -7.73
N LEU A 144 9.51 2.21 -7.83
CA LEU A 144 9.53 1.20 -6.78
C LEU A 144 10.49 0.09 -7.20
N LEU A 145 11.12 -0.55 -6.22
CA LEU A 145 11.97 -1.71 -6.46
C LEU A 145 11.09 -2.92 -6.79
N PRO A 146 11.59 -3.88 -7.59
CA PRO A 146 10.90 -5.13 -7.80
C PRO A 146 10.84 -5.92 -6.48
N PHE A 147 9.80 -6.75 -6.34
CA PHE A 147 9.60 -7.58 -5.15
C PHE A 147 10.71 -8.63 -4.97
N GLN A 148 11.15 -9.24 -6.08
CA GLN A 148 12.31 -10.13 -6.15
C GLN A 148 13.36 -9.53 -7.11
N GLU A 149 14.64 -9.64 -6.79
CA GLU A 149 15.71 -9.35 -7.74
C GLU A 149 15.80 -10.50 -8.75
N GLN A 150 15.77 -10.17 -10.05
CA GLN A 150 15.98 -11.13 -11.14
C GLN A 150 17.43 -11.57 -11.24
#